data_AF-A0AAJ6GRA4-F1
#
_entry.id   AF-A0AAJ6GRA4-F1
#
_cell.length_a   1.000
_cell.length_b   1.000
_cell.length_c   1.000
_cell.angle_alpha   90.00
_cell.angle_beta   90.00
_cell.angle_gamma   90.00
#
_symmetry.space_group_name_H-M   'P 1'
#
loop_
_entity.id
_entity.type
_entity.pdbx_description
1 polymer ?
#
loop_
_entity_poly.entity_id
_entity_poly.type
_entity_poly.pdbx_seq_one_letter_code
_entity_poly.pdbx_strand_id
1 'polypeptide(L)'
;MITLMILALLVGIAATASPAKINAGVLTTYFGQSAGDYIVPGKPLVQQFGEALSGPPNKDVDAGNGLTLISGCRYKSCIEKGAVAIKSDNTVEAAGLIHFSCRADTKKSGASCSKDPTFTLFVPRSNKNLDAEISVLRWAHEYAPDATFETVTLEK
;
A
#
# COMPACT_ATOMS: atom_id res chain seq x y z
N MET A 1 30.66 -58.99 -7.08
CA MET A 1 30.74 -57.54 -6.81
C MET A 1 29.66 -56.86 -7.64
N ILE A 2 28.55 -56.46 -7.01
CA ILE A 2 27.52 -55.63 -7.66
C ILE A 2 27.30 -54.44 -6.73
N THR A 3 27.76 -53.28 -7.17
CA THR A 3 27.71 -52.02 -6.44
C THR A 3 26.32 -51.42 -6.60
N LEU A 4 25.56 -51.34 -5.51
CA LEU A 4 24.24 -50.69 -5.47
C LEU A 4 24.45 -49.17 -5.31
N MET A 5 24.25 -48.39 -6.37
CA MET A 5 24.16 -46.93 -6.27
C MET A 5 22.72 -46.55 -5.87
N ILE A 6 22.55 -46.10 -4.63
CA ILE A 6 21.29 -45.51 -4.14
C ILE A 6 21.33 -44.02 -4.49
N LEU A 7 20.58 -43.64 -5.54
CA LEU A 7 20.35 -42.25 -5.90
C LEU A 7 19.23 -41.69 -5.01
N ALA A 8 19.59 -40.97 -3.95
CA ALA A 8 18.63 -40.29 -3.09
C ALA A 8 18.04 -39.07 -3.84
N LEU A 9 16.79 -39.19 -4.31
CA LEU A 9 16.01 -38.05 -4.78
C LEU A 9 15.68 -37.14 -3.58
N LEU A 10 16.39 -36.02 -3.48
CA LEU A 10 15.98 -34.87 -2.69
C LEU A 10 14.78 -34.22 -3.38
N VAL A 11 13.58 -34.63 -2.99
CA VAL A 11 12.34 -33.90 -3.33
C VAL A 11 12.35 -32.63 -2.49
N GLY A 12 12.83 -31.54 -3.07
CA GLY A 12 12.74 -30.20 -2.47
C GLY A 12 11.28 -29.81 -2.33
N ILE A 13 10.80 -29.72 -1.10
CA ILE A 13 9.48 -29.19 -0.79
C ILE A 13 9.55 -27.69 -1.08
N ALA A 14 9.01 -27.25 -2.20
CA ALA A 14 8.79 -25.83 -2.45
C ALA A 14 7.75 -25.36 -1.42
N ALA A 15 8.22 -24.68 -0.37
CA ALA A 15 7.33 -24.00 0.56
C ALA A 15 6.59 -22.91 -0.22
N THR A 16 5.32 -23.16 -0.53
CA THR A 16 4.45 -22.15 -1.12
C THR A 16 4.24 -21.08 -0.06
N ALA A 17 4.91 -19.94 -0.20
CA ALA A 17 4.67 -18.79 0.66
C ALA A 17 3.18 -18.44 0.62
N SER A 18 2.58 -18.20 1.78
CA SER A 18 1.19 -17.74 1.82
C SER A 18 1.08 -16.38 1.13
N PRO A 19 -0.03 -16.09 0.45
CA PRO A 19 -0.22 -14.78 -0.18
C PRO A 19 -0.21 -13.69 0.90
N ALA A 20 0.43 -12.56 0.60
CA ALA A 20 0.44 -11.39 1.46
C ALA A 20 -1.00 -10.92 1.73
N LYS A 21 -1.26 -10.41 2.95
CA LYS A 21 -2.59 -9.93 3.34
C LYS A 21 -2.48 -8.59 4.05
N ILE A 22 -3.23 -7.61 3.55
CA ILE A 22 -3.39 -6.34 4.25
C ILE A 22 -4.51 -6.45 5.28
N ASN A 23 -4.22 -6.03 6.51
CA ASN A 23 -5.19 -5.85 7.59
C ASN A 23 -4.75 -4.67 8.48
N ALA A 24 -5.59 -4.29 9.44
CA ALA A 24 -5.31 -3.17 10.34
C ALA A 24 -3.99 -3.31 11.12
N GLY A 25 -3.60 -4.53 11.51
CA GLY A 25 -2.35 -4.77 12.22
C GLY A 25 -1.13 -4.49 11.35
N VAL A 26 -1.13 -4.98 10.11
CA VAL A 26 -0.06 -4.72 9.12
C VAL A 26 0.08 -3.23 8.82
N LEU A 27 -1.05 -2.54 8.61
CA LEU A 27 -1.05 -1.09 8.39
C LEU A 27 -0.57 -0.32 9.63
N THR A 28 -0.94 -0.77 10.84
CA THR A 28 -0.47 -0.17 12.10
C THR A 28 1.03 -0.33 12.26
N THR A 29 1.58 -1.51 11.94
CA THR A 29 3.02 -1.72 11.93
C THR A 29 3.70 -0.79 10.95
N TYR A 30 3.11 -0.48 9.80
CA TYR A 30 3.71 0.40 8.80
C TYR A 30 3.63 1.88 9.16
N PHE A 31 2.42 2.38 9.45
CA PHE A 31 2.15 3.81 9.64
C PHE A 31 2.36 4.31 11.07
N GLY A 32 2.40 3.42 12.07
CA GLY A 32 2.50 3.82 13.47
C GLY A 32 1.39 4.80 13.87
N GLN A 33 1.78 5.93 14.46
CA GLN A 33 0.87 6.99 14.90
C GLN A 33 0.66 8.10 13.85
N SER A 34 1.21 7.96 12.64
CA SER A 34 1.07 8.98 11.60
C SER A 34 -0.38 9.24 11.24
N ALA A 35 -0.70 10.52 11.02
CA ALA A 35 -2.02 11.02 10.70
C ALA A 35 -1.90 12.17 9.69
N GLY A 36 -3.01 12.56 9.06
CA GLY A 36 -3.02 13.70 8.17
C GLY A 36 -4.37 13.96 7.51
N ASP A 37 -4.39 14.95 6.62
CA ASP A 37 -5.57 15.57 6.02
C ASP A 37 -5.84 15.05 4.60
N TYR A 38 -5.89 13.72 4.44
CA TYR A 38 -5.96 13.09 3.11
C TYR A 38 -7.40 12.87 2.66
N ILE A 39 -8.11 11.94 3.30
CA ILE A 39 -9.53 11.59 3.05
C ILE A 39 -10.42 12.17 4.15
N VAL A 40 -9.98 12.01 5.41
CA VAL A 40 -10.71 12.53 6.56
C VAL A 40 -9.74 13.38 7.39
N PRO A 41 -10.03 14.66 7.62
CA PRO A 41 -9.12 15.58 8.29
C PRO A 41 -8.63 15.03 9.65
N GLY A 42 -7.32 15.10 9.87
CA GLY A 42 -6.63 14.75 11.10
C GLY A 42 -6.68 13.27 11.49
N LYS A 43 -7.17 12.37 10.62
CA LYS A 43 -7.32 10.95 10.98
C LYS A 43 -6.00 10.17 10.87
N PRO A 44 -5.83 9.12 11.69
CA PRO A 44 -4.70 8.20 11.55
C PRO A 44 -4.62 7.59 10.15
N LEU A 45 -3.42 7.44 9.61
CA LEU A 45 -3.19 6.84 8.28
C LEU A 45 -3.74 5.42 8.20
N VAL A 46 -3.67 4.64 9.28
CA VAL A 46 -4.28 3.30 9.35
C VAL A 46 -5.78 3.34 9.03
N GLN A 47 -6.51 4.32 9.56
CA GLN A 47 -7.95 4.47 9.31
C GLN A 47 -8.20 4.93 7.88
N GLN A 48 -7.40 5.88 7.38
CA GLN A 48 -7.55 6.40 6.02
C GLN A 48 -7.24 5.35 4.95
N PHE A 49 -6.21 4.52 5.14
CA PHE A 49 -5.93 3.37 4.27
C PHE A 49 -6.98 2.26 4.42
N GLY A 50 -7.52 2.07 5.62
CA GLY A 50 -8.70 1.20 5.81
C GLY A 50 -9.88 1.65 4.96
N GLU A 51 -10.16 2.96 4.90
CA GLU A 51 -11.18 3.52 3.99
C GLU A 51 -10.80 3.33 2.53
N ALA A 52 -9.57 3.67 2.15
CA ALA A 52 -9.09 3.64 0.76
C ALA A 52 -9.03 2.23 0.15
N LEU A 53 -9.06 1.19 1.00
CA LEU A 53 -9.04 -0.23 0.61
C LEU A 53 -10.38 -0.95 0.94
N SER A 54 -11.41 -0.22 1.38
CA SER A 54 -12.69 -0.80 1.83
C SER A 54 -13.67 -1.16 0.71
N GLY A 55 -13.47 -0.60 -0.48
CA GLY A 55 -14.27 -0.90 -1.67
C GLY A 55 -13.85 -2.22 -2.32
N PRO A 56 -14.34 -2.51 -3.53
CA PRO A 56 -13.91 -3.68 -4.28
C PRO A 56 -12.38 -3.69 -4.43
N PRO A 57 -11.69 -4.76 -3.99
CA PRO A 57 -10.26 -4.85 -4.18
C PRO A 57 -9.96 -4.97 -5.67
N ASN A 58 -8.85 -4.37 -6.10
CA ASN A 58 -8.26 -4.74 -7.38
C ASN A 58 -7.64 -6.13 -7.26
N LYS A 59 -7.33 -6.74 -8.41
CA LYS A 59 -6.49 -7.94 -8.39
C LYS A 59 -5.12 -7.57 -7.86
N ASP A 60 -4.59 -8.40 -6.97
CA ASP A 60 -3.21 -8.32 -6.53
C ASP A 60 -2.28 -8.44 -7.75
N VAL A 61 -1.27 -7.58 -7.82
CA VAL A 61 -0.33 -7.54 -8.94
C VAL A 61 1.05 -7.94 -8.43
N ASP A 62 1.71 -8.88 -9.11
CA ASP A 62 3.13 -9.14 -8.87
C ASP A 62 3.95 -7.90 -9.25
N ALA A 63 4.59 -7.30 -8.27
CA ALA A 63 5.41 -6.10 -8.43
C ALA A 63 6.90 -6.43 -8.68
N GLY A 64 7.25 -7.71 -8.74
CA GLY A 64 8.63 -8.19 -8.87
C GLY A 64 9.38 -8.19 -7.54
N ASN A 65 10.54 -8.86 -7.52
CA ASN A 65 11.46 -8.87 -6.36
C ASN A 65 10.80 -9.31 -5.04
N GLY A 66 9.82 -10.21 -5.12
CA GLY A 66 9.09 -10.73 -3.96
C GLY A 66 8.04 -9.77 -3.39
N LEU A 67 7.73 -8.69 -4.12
CA LEU A 67 6.69 -7.72 -3.77
C LEU A 67 5.37 -8.07 -4.45
N THR A 68 4.29 -7.88 -3.73
CA THR A 68 2.93 -7.87 -4.24
C THR A 68 2.36 -6.47 -4.04
N LEU A 69 1.74 -5.91 -5.07
CA LEU A 69 0.97 -4.67 -4.98
C LEU A 69 -0.49 -5.03 -4.71
N ILE A 70 -0.96 -4.66 -3.52
CA ILE A 70 -2.37 -4.77 -3.13
C ILE A 70 -2.99 -3.38 -3.24
N SER A 71 -4.07 -3.24 -4.01
CA SER A 71 -4.75 -1.96 -4.17
C SER A 71 -6.26 -2.11 -4.16
N GLY A 72 -6.93 -1.00 -3.85
CA GLY A 72 -8.38 -0.94 -3.79
C GLY A 72 -8.86 0.49 -3.93
N CYS A 73 -10.17 0.67 -3.85
CA CYS A 73 -10.76 1.99 -3.80
C CYS A 73 -11.58 2.22 -2.55
N ARG A 74 -11.87 3.48 -2.24
CA ARG A 74 -12.77 3.80 -1.16
C ARG A 74 -14.19 3.37 -1.51
N TYR A 75 -14.90 2.81 -0.54
CA TYR A 75 -16.30 2.43 -0.74
C TYR A 75 -17.11 3.63 -1.25
N LYS A 76 -17.83 3.43 -2.37
CA LYS A 76 -18.60 4.47 -3.10
C LYS A 76 -17.82 5.65 -3.68
N SER A 77 -16.49 5.68 -3.57
CA SER A 77 -15.63 6.72 -4.16
C SER A 77 -14.44 6.03 -4.81
N CYS A 78 -14.61 5.57 -6.04
CA CYS A 78 -13.54 4.86 -6.71
C CYS A 78 -12.49 5.80 -7.34
N ILE A 79 -12.64 7.11 -7.19
CA ILE A 79 -11.61 8.11 -7.51
C ILE A 79 -10.62 8.30 -6.37
N GLU A 80 -11.01 7.99 -5.13
CA GLU A 80 -10.11 7.90 -3.98
C GLU A 80 -9.67 6.45 -3.80
N LYS A 81 -8.37 6.21 -3.76
CA LYS A 81 -7.82 4.85 -3.83
C LYS A 81 -6.54 4.70 -3.03
N GLY A 82 -6.31 3.49 -2.54
CA GLY A 82 -5.08 3.13 -1.83
C GLY A 82 -4.34 1.99 -2.52
N ALA A 83 -3.02 2.00 -2.41
CA ALA A 83 -2.17 0.87 -2.78
C ALA A 83 -1.07 0.65 -1.76
N VAL A 84 -0.65 -0.60 -1.62
CA VAL A 84 0.40 -1.03 -0.70
C VAL A 84 1.28 -2.06 -1.40
N ALA A 85 2.58 -1.79 -1.46
CA ALA A 85 3.58 -2.77 -1.89
C ALA A 85 4.09 -3.54 -0.67
N ILE A 86 3.89 -4.85 -0.68
CA ILE A 86 4.06 -5.72 0.48
C ILE A 86 4.80 -7.01 0.12
N LYS A 87 5.67 -7.47 1.02
CA LYS A 87 6.34 -8.78 0.92
C LYS A 87 5.44 -9.91 1.41
N SER A 88 5.79 -11.15 1.08
CA SER A 88 5.05 -12.36 1.51
C SER A 88 5.03 -12.58 3.03
N ASP A 89 5.93 -11.95 3.78
CA ASP A 89 5.96 -11.93 5.25
C ASP A 89 5.05 -10.84 5.87
N ASN A 90 4.28 -10.14 5.03
CA ASN A 90 3.44 -8.99 5.35
C ASN A 90 4.19 -7.71 5.72
N THR A 91 5.48 -7.60 5.39
CA THR A 91 6.22 -6.34 5.52
C THR A 91 5.79 -5.37 4.42
N VAL A 92 5.18 -4.26 4.80
CA VAL A 92 4.89 -3.14 3.88
C VAL A 92 6.16 -2.33 3.65
N GLU A 93 6.46 -2.08 2.39
CA GLU A 93 7.69 -1.42 1.95
C GLU A 93 7.38 -0.01 1.42
N ALA A 94 6.26 0.16 0.72
CA ALA A 94 5.74 1.44 0.25
C ALA A 94 4.21 1.45 0.29
N ALA A 95 3.60 2.62 0.48
CA ALA A 95 2.16 2.79 0.37
C ALA A 95 1.82 4.08 -0.38
N GLY A 96 0.69 4.08 -1.08
CA GLY A 96 0.25 5.19 -1.91
C GLY A 96 -1.22 5.49 -1.70
N LEU A 97 -1.57 6.77 -1.75
CA LEU A 97 -2.94 7.24 -1.61
C LEU A 97 -3.25 8.26 -2.70
N ILE A 98 -4.28 8.00 -3.50
CA ILE A 98 -4.90 8.99 -4.39
C ILE A 98 -6.09 9.56 -3.63
N HIS A 99 -6.08 10.86 -3.37
CA HIS A 99 -7.06 11.52 -2.52
C HIS A 99 -7.32 12.98 -2.94
N PHE A 100 -8.31 13.60 -2.31
CA PHE A 100 -8.62 15.02 -2.46
C PHE A 100 -8.43 15.68 -1.10
N SER A 101 -7.30 16.38 -0.88
CA SER A 101 -6.93 16.91 0.44
C SER A 101 -8.08 17.65 1.10
N CYS A 102 -8.56 17.08 2.21
CA CYS A 102 -9.70 17.59 2.96
C CYS A 102 -9.20 18.34 4.19
N ARG A 103 -9.65 19.58 4.38
CA ARG A 103 -9.38 20.35 5.60
C ARG A 103 -10.65 20.52 6.41
N ALA A 104 -10.52 20.48 7.72
CA ALA A 104 -11.64 20.83 8.61
C ALA A 104 -12.08 22.27 8.32
N ASP A 105 -13.38 22.47 8.08
CA ASP A 105 -13.93 23.81 7.98
C ASP A 105 -14.14 24.34 9.40
N THR A 106 -13.35 25.34 9.81
CA THR A 106 -13.47 25.93 11.14
C THR A 106 -14.69 26.83 11.30
N LYS A 107 -15.41 27.12 10.21
CA LYS A 107 -16.59 28.01 10.17
C LYS A 107 -17.90 27.26 9.95
N LYS A 108 -17.87 25.99 9.55
CA LYS A 108 -19.05 25.13 9.33
C LYS A 108 -18.81 23.72 9.84
N SER A 109 -19.86 23.01 10.24
CA SER A 109 -19.76 21.57 10.51
C SER A 109 -19.46 20.81 9.21
N GLY A 110 -18.21 20.43 8.98
CA GLY A 110 -17.81 19.63 7.81
C GLY A 110 -16.34 19.73 7.43
N ALA A 111 -16.00 19.12 6.31
CA ALA A 111 -14.69 19.24 5.67
C ALA A 111 -14.86 19.87 4.28
N SER A 112 -13.91 20.71 3.88
CA SER A 112 -13.77 21.16 2.50
C SER A 112 -12.60 20.44 1.85
N CYS A 113 -12.84 19.80 0.71
CA CYS A 113 -11.83 19.04 -0.01
C CYS A 113 -11.44 19.73 -1.31
N SER A 114 -10.18 19.52 -1.74
CA SER A 114 -9.71 19.93 -3.06
C SER A 114 -10.59 19.33 -4.16
N LYS A 115 -10.66 20.01 -5.32
CA LYS A 115 -11.26 19.43 -6.54
C LYS A 115 -10.22 18.66 -7.36
N ASP A 116 -8.95 18.97 -7.16
CA ASP A 116 -7.85 18.35 -7.88
C ASP A 116 -7.26 17.22 -7.03
N PRO A 117 -7.00 16.04 -7.63
CA PRO A 117 -6.47 14.90 -6.93
C PRO A 117 -4.98 15.09 -6.62
N THR A 118 -4.58 14.55 -5.47
CA THR A 118 -3.19 14.40 -5.04
C THR A 118 -2.88 12.92 -4.92
N PHE A 119 -1.70 12.53 -5.39
CA PHE A 119 -1.10 11.25 -5.10
C PHE A 119 0.01 11.46 -4.05
N THR A 120 -0.18 10.87 -2.88
CA THR A 120 0.81 10.85 -1.80
C THR A 120 1.47 9.49 -1.72
N LEU A 121 2.79 9.47 -1.88
CA LEU A 121 3.63 8.30 -1.61
C LEU A 121 4.14 8.36 -0.16
N PHE A 122 3.87 7.31 0.61
CA PHE A 122 4.38 7.14 1.96
C PHE A 122 5.53 6.15 1.93
N VAL A 123 6.70 6.59 2.43
CA VAL A 123 7.93 5.78 2.46
C VAL A 123 8.56 5.84 3.84
N PRO A 124 9.21 4.76 4.31
CA PRO A 124 9.94 4.81 5.57
C PRO A 124 11.16 5.73 5.46
N ARG A 125 11.54 6.38 6.57
CA ARG A 125 12.74 7.22 6.64
C ARG A 125 14.01 6.41 6.38
N SER A 126 14.08 5.22 6.98
CA SER A 126 15.16 4.26 6.84
C SER A 126 14.72 3.06 5.99
N ASN A 127 15.67 2.29 5.47
CA ASN A 127 15.40 1.03 4.74
C ASN A 127 14.42 1.17 3.56
N LYS A 128 14.61 2.23 2.75
CA LYS A 128 13.82 2.43 1.54
C LYS A 128 13.99 1.29 0.54
N ASN A 129 12.92 0.98 -0.16
CA ASN A 129 12.89 -0.05 -1.18
C ASN A 129 12.41 0.57 -2.50
N LEU A 130 13.37 0.82 -3.39
CA LEU A 130 13.11 1.51 -4.66
C LEU A 130 12.11 0.75 -5.53
N ASP A 131 12.13 -0.58 -5.53
CA ASP A 131 11.18 -1.37 -6.32
C ASP A 131 9.75 -1.23 -5.79
N ALA A 132 9.60 -1.19 -4.47
CA ALA A 132 8.31 -0.92 -3.84
C ALA A 132 7.80 0.48 -4.19
N GLU A 133 8.65 1.50 -4.09
CA GLU A 133 8.30 2.88 -4.48
C GLU A 133 7.88 2.96 -5.95
N ILE A 134 8.68 2.38 -6.86
CA ILE A 134 8.39 2.34 -8.30
C ILE A 134 7.07 1.62 -8.58
N SER A 135 6.77 0.52 -7.88
CA SER A 135 5.53 -0.23 -8.06
C SER A 135 4.30 0.61 -7.73
N VAL A 136 4.34 1.37 -6.63
CA VAL A 136 3.26 2.28 -6.21
C VAL A 136 3.18 3.49 -7.15
N LEU A 137 4.31 4.04 -7.60
CA LEU A 137 4.36 5.14 -8.58
C LEU A 137 3.75 4.74 -9.92
N ARG A 138 4.09 3.55 -10.44
CA ARG A 138 3.49 3.01 -11.68
C ARG A 138 1.98 2.86 -11.55
N TRP A 139 1.53 2.32 -10.42
CA TRP A 139 0.11 2.23 -10.12
C TRP A 139 -0.56 3.61 -10.11
N ALA A 140 0.03 4.59 -9.43
CA ALA A 140 -0.52 5.93 -9.38
C ALA A 140 -0.62 6.58 -10.77
N HIS A 141 0.40 6.39 -11.62
CA HIS A 141 0.39 6.87 -13.00
C HIS A 141 -0.72 6.24 -13.86
N GLU A 142 -1.06 4.97 -13.63
CA GLU A 142 -2.18 4.30 -14.32
C GLU A 142 -3.54 4.90 -13.94
N TYR A 143 -3.76 5.18 -12.65
CA TYR A 143 -5.08 5.58 -12.14
C TYR A 143 -5.29 7.08 -12.01
N ALA A 144 -4.23 7.87 -11.89
CA ALA A 144 -4.28 9.32 -11.71
C ALA A 144 -3.03 10.00 -12.29
N PRO A 145 -2.82 9.93 -13.62
CA PRO A 145 -1.62 10.46 -14.28
C PRO A 145 -1.42 11.98 -14.08
N ASP A 146 -2.51 12.71 -13.86
CA ASP A 146 -2.52 14.16 -13.70
C ASP A 146 -2.57 14.61 -12.22
N ALA A 147 -2.51 13.69 -11.26
CA ALA A 147 -2.53 14.05 -9.85
C ALA A 147 -1.27 14.79 -9.43
N THR A 148 -1.43 15.75 -8.52
CA THR A 148 -0.27 16.39 -7.88
C THR A 148 0.48 15.35 -7.07
N PHE A 149 1.80 15.23 -7.27
CA PHE A 149 2.61 14.25 -6.56
C PHE A 149 3.24 14.85 -5.30
N GLU A 150 3.12 14.14 -4.18
CA GLU A 150 3.86 14.42 -2.95
C GLU A 150 4.40 13.14 -2.30
N THR A 151 5.45 13.31 -1.48
CA THR A 151 6.04 12.22 -0.71
C THR A 151 6.02 12.58 0.76
N VAL A 152 5.57 11.64 1.59
CA VAL A 152 5.62 11.72 3.05
C VAL A 152 6.60 10.68 3.56
N THR A 153 7.57 11.13 4.35
CA THR A 153 8.51 10.24 5.02
C THR A 153 7.95 9.87 6.39
N LEU A 154 7.82 8.57 6.66
CA LEU A 154 7.35 8.04 7.93
C LEU A 154 8.51 7.92 8.91
N GLU A 155 8.31 8.40 10.13
CA GLU A 155 9.27 8.27 11.23
C GLU A 155 9.25 6.82 11.72
N LYS A 156 10.07 6.00 11.09
CA LYS A 156 10.21 4.57 11.34
C LYS A 156 11.67 4.14 11.26
#